data_AF-A0A520RZA6-F1
#
_entry.id   AF-A0A520RZA6-F1
#
_cell.length_a   1.000
_cell.length_b   1.000
_cell.length_c   1.000
_cell.angle_alpha   90.00
_cell.angle_beta   90.00
_cell.angle_gamma   90.00
#
_symmetry.space_group_name_H-M   'P 1'
#
loop_
_entity.id
_entity.type
_entity.pdbx_description
1 polymer ?
#
loop_
_entity_poly.entity_id
_entity_poly.type
_entity_poly.pdbx_seq_one_letter_code
_entity_poly.pdbx_strand_id
1 'polypeptide(L)'
;KTGDVLLLHGESDVMDDSIVKMACYPLAKRELSTKDKTKAFHALLIFLSAIVVTAFGLLPIQLALGIATVAMAVTQIVPVREFYDGVDWPVVILLGAMIPLGGALQQTGTTDLLVAGILSVVGDLSPAVILAVILIITMTVSDVLNNAATAILMAPISYNIANSLGHNPDAFLMAVAVGASCAFLTPIGHQNNALIMGPGGYRFGDYWRMGLPLEIIIVTVAIPLLLLLWPL
;
A
#
# COMPACT_ATOMS: atom_id res chain seq x y z
N LYS A 1 9.61 -25.85 23.80
CA LYS A 1 9.69 -26.23 22.37
C LYS A 1 8.29 -26.08 21.81
N THR A 2 8.09 -25.17 20.87
CA THR A 2 6.83 -25.04 20.12
C THR A 2 6.61 -26.35 19.38
N GLY A 3 5.39 -26.90 19.43
CA GLY A 3 5.07 -28.19 18.79
C GLY A 3 5.16 -28.14 17.26
N ASP A 4 4.99 -29.29 16.62
CA ASP A 4 4.96 -29.39 15.17
C ASP A 4 3.70 -28.71 14.60
N VAL A 5 3.86 -27.97 13.50
CA VAL A 5 2.77 -27.28 12.82
C VAL A 5 2.41 -28.05 11.56
N LEU A 6 1.17 -28.51 11.46
CA LEU A 6 0.61 -29.21 10.31
C LEU A 6 -0.31 -28.29 9.50
N LEU A 7 -0.10 -28.23 8.18
CA LEU A 7 -1.03 -27.61 7.23
C LEU A 7 -1.96 -28.68 6.68
N LEU A 8 -3.26 -28.54 6.91
CA LEU A 8 -4.30 -29.45 6.41
C LEU A 8 -5.13 -28.75 5.33
N HIS A 9 -5.41 -29.45 4.21
CA HIS A 9 -6.18 -28.93 3.08
C HIS A 9 -7.23 -29.93 2.62
N GLY A 10 -8.47 -29.46 2.37
CA GLY A 10 -9.65 -30.30 2.14
C GLY A 10 -10.94 -29.51 2.35
N GLU A 11 -12.09 -30.16 2.17
CA GLU A 11 -13.41 -29.54 2.31
C GLU A 11 -13.70 -29.14 3.78
N SER A 12 -14.37 -28.00 3.96
CA SER A 12 -14.54 -27.34 5.27
C SER A 12 -15.32 -28.17 6.28
N ASP A 13 -16.25 -28.98 5.80
CA ASP A 13 -17.09 -29.90 6.57
C ASP A 13 -16.33 -31.13 7.09
N VAL A 14 -15.36 -31.64 6.33
CA VAL A 14 -14.51 -32.78 6.73
C VAL A 14 -13.33 -32.32 7.60
N MET A 15 -12.94 -31.05 7.50
CA MET A 15 -11.73 -30.52 8.13
C MET A 15 -11.83 -30.49 9.66
N ASP A 16 -12.96 -30.02 10.20
CA ASP A 16 -13.13 -29.90 11.66
C ASP A 16 -13.07 -31.29 12.33
N ASP A 17 -13.69 -32.31 11.73
CA ASP A 17 -13.61 -33.70 12.17
C ASP A 17 -12.19 -34.28 12.08
N SER A 18 -11.46 -33.93 11.03
CA SER A 18 -10.10 -34.41 10.79
C SER A 18 -9.10 -33.81 11.78
N ILE A 19 -9.25 -32.53 12.12
CA ILE A 19 -8.44 -31.84 13.13
C ILE A 19 -8.59 -32.51 14.49
N VAL A 20 -9.83 -32.85 14.88
CA VAL A 20 -10.12 -33.56 16.13
C VAL A 20 -9.52 -34.96 16.13
N LYS A 21 -9.69 -35.73 15.03
CA LYS A 21 -9.12 -37.08 14.90
C LYS A 21 -7.60 -37.11 14.99
N MET A 22 -6.93 -36.08 14.49
CA MET A 22 -5.47 -35.96 14.51
C MET A 22 -4.92 -35.35 15.80
N ALA A 23 -5.77 -35.11 16.81
CA ALA A 23 -5.41 -34.45 18.07
C ALA A 23 -4.68 -33.11 17.87
N CYS A 24 -5.04 -32.39 16.79
CA CYS A 24 -4.44 -31.10 16.44
C CYS A 24 -5.26 -29.95 17.01
N TYR A 25 -4.62 -28.84 17.33
CA TYR A 25 -5.29 -27.59 17.68
C TYR A 25 -5.36 -26.66 16.46
N PRO A 26 -6.53 -26.12 16.10
CA PRO A 26 -6.64 -25.17 14.99
C PRO A 26 -6.00 -23.84 15.41
N LEU A 27 -4.83 -23.53 14.83
CA LEU A 27 -4.11 -22.28 15.09
C LEU A 27 -4.65 -21.10 14.27
N ALA A 28 -5.01 -21.36 13.01
CA ALA A 28 -5.60 -20.36 12.10
C ALA A 28 -6.38 -21.07 10.98
N LYS A 29 -7.66 -20.72 10.80
CA LYS A 29 -8.42 -21.11 9.61
C LYS A 29 -8.01 -20.17 8.47
N ARG A 30 -7.48 -20.71 7.37
CA ARG A 30 -7.26 -19.95 6.13
C ARG A 30 -8.29 -20.39 5.12
N GLU A 31 -9.25 -19.53 4.81
CA GLU A 31 -10.17 -19.75 3.70
C GLU A 31 -9.44 -19.56 2.38
N LEU A 32 -8.73 -20.60 1.94
CA LEU A 32 -8.28 -20.70 0.55
C LEU A 32 -9.46 -21.18 -0.29
N SER A 33 -10.44 -20.30 -0.48
CA SER A 33 -11.51 -20.54 -1.45
C SER A 33 -10.87 -20.60 -2.83
N THR A 34 -10.90 -21.77 -3.46
CA THR A 34 -10.59 -21.90 -4.89
C THR A 34 -11.71 -21.21 -5.65
N LYS A 35 -11.59 -19.89 -5.84
CA LYS A 35 -12.53 -19.12 -6.65
C LYS A 35 -12.68 -19.82 -8.01
N ASP A 36 -13.93 -20.05 -8.38
CA ASP A 36 -14.36 -20.72 -9.60
C ASP A 36 -13.57 -20.20 -10.81
N LYS A 37 -12.73 -21.04 -11.44
CA LYS A 37 -11.71 -20.61 -12.42
C LYS A 37 -12.32 -19.84 -13.60
N THR A 38 -13.54 -20.21 -13.98
CA THR A 38 -14.31 -19.54 -15.04
C THR A 38 -14.70 -18.12 -14.61
N LYS A 39 -15.16 -17.93 -13.38
CA LYS A 39 -15.48 -16.59 -12.84
C LYS A 39 -14.23 -15.73 -12.70
N ALA A 40 -13.10 -16.33 -12.31
CA ALA A 40 -11.82 -15.64 -12.24
C ALA A 40 -11.36 -15.10 -13.61
N PHE A 41 -11.52 -15.88 -14.68
CA PHE A 41 -11.20 -15.43 -16.04
C PHE A 41 -12.06 -14.23 -16.47
N HIS A 42 -13.38 -14.29 -16.24
CA HIS A 42 -14.28 -13.18 -16.56
C HIS A 42 -13.97 -11.92 -15.73
N ALA A 43 -13.67 -12.06 -14.43
CA ALA A 43 -13.26 -10.94 -13.59
C ALA A 43 -12.00 -10.27 -14.13
N LEU A 44 -11.00 -11.08 -14.49
CA LEU A 44 -9.74 -10.59 -15.05
C LEU A 44 -9.97 -9.82 -16.36
N LEU A 45 -10.83 -10.34 -17.23
CA LEU A 45 -11.15 -9.71 -18.51
C LEU A 45 -11.86 -8.36 -18.31
N ILE A 46 -12.85 -8.30 -17.41
CA ILE A 46 -13.52 -7.05 -17.04
C ILE A 46 -12.51 -6.03 -16.50
N PHE A 47 -11.64 -6.44 -15.57
CA PHE A 47 -10.64 -5.55 -14.99
C PHE A 47 -9.62 -5.04 -16.02
N LEU A 48 -9.07 -5.93 -16.86
CA LEU A 48 -8.18 -5.56 -17.96
C LEU A 48 -8.84 -4.60 -18.95
N SER A 49 -10.11 -4.83 -19.27
CA SER A 49 -10.84 -3.92 -20.17
C SER A 49 -10.93 -2.51 -19.60
N ALA A 50 -11.16 -2.35 -18.29
CA ALA A 50 -11.19 -1.05 -17.65
C ALA A 50 -9.82 -0.36 -17.66
N ILE A 51 -8.74 -1.11 -17.44
CA ILE A 51 -7.37 -0.59 -17.55
C ILE A 51 -7.09 -0.12 -18.97
N VAL A 52 -7.42 -0.93 -19.98
CA VAL A 52 -7.18 -0.60 -21.39
C VAL A 52 -7.96 0.65 -21.81
N VAL A 53 -9.25 0.73 -21.46
CA VAL A 53 -10.09 1.92 -21.74
C VAL A 53 -9.51 3.18 -21.10
N THR A 54 -9.03 3.07 -19.86
CA THR A 54 -8.39 4.18 -19.15
C THR A 54 -7.05 4.56 -19.80
N ALA A 55 -6.23 3.58 -20.18
CA ALA A 55 -4.92 3.80 -20.79
C ALA A 55 -5.02 4.51 -22.15
N PHE A 56 -6.09 4.26 -22.91
CA PHE A 56 -6.39 5.00 -24.16
C PHE A 56 -7.06 6.36 -23.93
N GLY A 57 -7.29 6.76 -22.67
CA GLY A 57 -7.89 8.05 -22.33
C GLY A 57 -9.38 8.17 -22.68
N LEU A 58 -10.06 7.04 -22.93
CA LEU A 58 -11.49 7.03 -23.32
C LEU A 58 -12.40 7.39 -22.15
N LEU A 59 -12.05 6.95 -20.94
CA LEU A 59 -12.76 7.26 -19.70
C LEU A 59 -11.76 7.56 -18.57
N PRO A 60 -12.10 8.47 -17.65
CA PRO A 60 -11.39 8.60 -16.38
C PRO A 60 -11.38 7.29 -15.60
N ILE A 61 -10.29 7.01 -14.89
CA ILE A 61 -10.08 5.75 -14.18
C ILE A 61 -11.20 5.43 -13.18
N GLN A 62 -11.75 6.47 -12.54
CA GLN A 62 -12.81 6.34 -11.54
C GLN A 62 -14.10 5.81 -12.18
N LEU A 63 -14.42 6.27 -13.40
CA LEU A 63 -15.58 5.81 -14.17
C LEU A 63 -15.34 4.40 -14.70
N ALA A 64 -14.17 4.13 -15.29
CA ALA A 64 -13.85 2.83 -15.86
C ALA A 64 -13.89 1.71 -14.80
N LEU A 65 -13.26 1.92 -13.64
CA LEU A 65 -13.27 0.96 -12.53
C LEU A 65 -14.65 0.87 -11.85
N GLY A 66 -15.40 1.98 -11.79
CA GLY A 66 -16.78 1.97 -11.31
C GLY A 66 -17.68 1.08 -12.17
N ILE A 67 -17.59 1.20 -13.50
CA ILE A 67 -18.34 0.34 -14.44
C ILE A 67 -17.91 -1.11 -14.31
N ALA A 68 -16.60 -1.39 -14.18
CA ALA A 68 -16.09 -2.74 -13.97
C ALA A 68 -16.66 -3.40 -12.70
N THR A 69 -16.69 -2.65 -11.60
CA THR A 69 -17.29 -3.07 -10.32
C THR A 69 -18.76 -3.45 -10.51
N VAL A 70 -19.55 -2.59 -11.17
CA VAL A 70 -20.97 -2.87 -11.47
C VAL A 70 -21.13 -4.08 -12.38
N ALA A 71 -20.28 -4.22 -13.41
CA ALA A 71 -20.31 -5.37 -14.30
C ALA A 71 -20.04 -6.68 -13.56
N MET A 72 -19.09 -6.69 -12.61
CA MET A 72 -18.83 -7.86 -11.76
C MET A 72 -20.01 -8.23 -10.86
N ALA A 73 -20.78 -7.24 -10.39
CA ALA A 73 -21.98 -7.46 -9.59
C ALA A 73 -23.13 -8.04 -10.44
N VAL A 74 -23.37 -7.46 -11.62
CA VAL A 74 -24.43 -7.91 -12.55
C VAL A 74 -24.14 -9.31 -13.06
N THR A 75 -22.87 -9.63 -13.34
CA THR A 75 -22.44 -10.97 -13.79
C THR A 75 -22.34 -12.00 -12.65
N GLN A 76 -22.68 -11.63 -11.41
CA GLN A 76 -22.65 -12.51 -10.23
C GLN A 76 -21.28 -13.19 -10.02
N ILE A 77 -20.21 -12.49 -10.41
CA ILE A 77 -18.83 -12.93 -10.17
C ILE A 77 -18.48 -12.68 -8.70
N VAL A 78 -18.92 -11.54 -8.17
CA VAL A 78 -18.79 -11.18 -6.76
C VAL A 78 -20.19 -10.95 -6.19
N PRO A 79 -20.57 -11.57 -5.06
CA PRO A 79 -21.83 -11.28 -4.39
C PRO A 79 -21.92 -9.82 -3.93
N VAL A 80 -23.07 -9.18 -4.08
CA VAL A 80 -23.29 -7.76 -3.69
C VAL A 80 -22.88 -7.47 -2.24
N ARG A 81 -23.03 -8.44 -1.34
CA ARG A 81 -22.63 -8.32 0.07
C ARG A 81 -21.12 -8.17 0.25
N GLU A 82 -20.32 -8.89 -0.53
CA GLU A 82 -18.85 -8.87 -0.44
C GLU A 82 -18.25 -7.58 -1.02
N PHE A 83 -18.99 -6.81 -1.83
CA PHE A 83 -18.49 -5.53 -2.34
C PHE A 83 -18.22 -4.53 -1.23
N TYR A 84 -19.10 -4.49 -0.21
CA TYR A 84 -18.92 -3.57 0.92
C TYR A 84 -17.71 -3.94 1.78
N ASP A 85 -17.42 -5.24 1.89
CA ASP A 85 -16.24 -5.77 2.58
C ASP A 85 -14.95 -5.53 1.79
N GLY A 86 -15.04 -5.42 0.46
CA GLY A 86 -13.93 -5.11 -0.43
C GLY A 86 -13.50 -3.64 -0.45
N VAL A 87 -14.30 -2.74 0.13
CA VAL A 87 -13.94 -1.31 0.24
C VAL A 87 -13.11 -1.09 1.50
N ASP A 88 -11.92 -0.51 1.35
CA ASP A 88 -11.10 -0.03 2.46
C ASP A 88 -11.68 1.29 3.01
N TRP A 89 -12.76 1.19 3.80
CA TRP A 89 -13.44 2.33 4.41
C TRP A 89 -12.51 3.25 5.21
N PRO A 90 -11.54 2.73 5.99
CA PRO A 90 -10.52 3.57 6.63
C PRO A 90 -9.78 4.49 5.66
N VAL A 91 -9.36 3.99 4.50
CA VAL A 91 -8.70 4.81 3.46
C VAL A 91 -9.62 5.92 2.96
N VAL A 92 -10.88 5.58 2.64
CA VAL A 92 -11.86 6.56 2.12
C VAL A 92 -12.15 7.65 3.13
N ILE A 93 -12.43 7.28 4.38
CA ILE A 93 -12.72 8.21 5.47
C ILE A 93 -11.52 9.13 5.70
N LEU A 94 -10.32 8.56 5.70
CA LEU A 94 -9.13 9.35 5.91
C LEU A 94 -8.88 10.32 4.75
N LEU A 95 -8.88 9.88 3.49
CA LEU A 95 -8.70 10.78 2.34
C LEU A 95 -9.72 11.92 2.36
N GLY A 96 -10.97 11.63 2.72
CA GLY A 96 -12.01 12.65 2.93
C GLY A 96 -11.68 13.61 4.09
N ALA A 97 -11.19 13.09 5.23
CA ALA A 97 -10.77 13.88 6.38
C ALA A 97 -9.50 14.72 6.12
N MET A 98 -8.69 14.35 5.12
CA MET A 98 -7.48 15.10 4.77
C MET A 98 -7.77 16.43 4.09
N ILE A 99 -8.91 16.57 3.42
CA ILE A 99 -9.31 17.84 2.78
C ILE A 99 -9.41 18.98 3.82
N PRO A 100 -10.20 18.86 4.91
CA PRO A 100 -10.25 19.90 5.94
C PRO A 100 -8.96 19.98 6.78
N LEU A 101 -8.26 18.86 7.02
CA LEU A 101 -7.00 18.87 7.76
C LEU A 101 -5.91 19.67 7.04
N GLY A 102 -5.77 19.49 5.73
CA GLY A 102 -4.84 20.27 4.91
C GLY A 102 -5.13 21.77 5.00
N GLY A 103 -6.41 22.14 4.90
CA GLY A 103 -6.85 23.53 5.10
C GLY A 103 -6.52 24.08 6.49
N ALA A 104 -6.69 23.26 7.54
CA ALA A 104 -6.34 23.65 8.91
C ALA A 104 -4.83 23.84 9.09
N LEU A 105 -4.00 22.91 8.61
CA LEU A 105 -2.53 23.00 8.69
C LEU A 105 -1.97 24.22 7.95
N GLN A 106 -2.60 24.57 6.83
CA GLN A 106 -2.25 25.76 6.06
C GLN A 106 -2.68 27.04 6.78
N GLN A 107 -3.87 27.07 7.39
CA GLN A 107 -4.33 28.22 8.18
C GLN A 107 -3.55 28.43 9.48
N THR A 108 -3.10 27.35 10.14
CA THR A 108 -2.32 27.44 11.37
C THR A 108 -0.85 27.74 11.14
N GLY A 109 -0.39 27.80 9.88
CA GLY A 109 1.02 27.96 9.53
C GLY A 109 1.89 26.74 9.88
N THR A 110 1.28 25.60 10.22
CA THR A 110 2.01 24.38 10.56
C THR A 110 2.73 23.83 9.33
N THR A 111 2.12 23.96 8.16
CA THR A 111 2.77 23.63 6.88
C THR A 111 4.04 24.45 6.69
N ASP A 112 4.00 25.75 7.00
CA ASP A 112 5.16 26.64 6.88
C ASP A 112 6.25 26.27 7.89
N LEU A 113 5.90 25.81 9.10
CA LEU A 113 6.85 25.29 10.08
C LEU A 113 7.50 23.97 9.64
N LEU A 114 6.73 23.06 9.03
CA LEU A 114 7.26 21.80 8.48
C LEU A 114 8.20 22.07 7.31
N VAL A 115 7.80 22.95 6.39
CA VAL A 115 8.62 23.39 5.26
C VAL A 115 9.87 24.09 5.78
N ALA A 116 9.76 25.03 6.71
CA ALA A 116 10.90 25.70 7.32
C ALA A 116 11.82 24.73 8.08
N GLY A 117 11.28 23.71 8.76
CA GLY A 117 12.06 22.67 9.44
C GLY A 117 12.84 21.82 8.44
N ILE A 118 12.19 21.37 7.37
CA ILE A 118 12.85 20.64 6.28
C ILE A 118 13.92 21.53 5.63
N LEU A 119 13.59 22.75 5.23
CA LEU A 119 14.52 23.72 4.64
C LEU A 119 15.64 24.14 5.61
N SER A 120 15.45 24.06 6.94
CA SER A 120 16.51 24.36 7.91
C SER A 120 17.58 23.26 7.97
N VAL A 121 17.19 22.02 7.69
CA VAL A 121 18.09 20.85 7.62
C VAL A 121 18.68 20.70 6.21
N VAL A 122 17.91 21.10 5.19
CA VAL A 122 18.17 20.82 3.77
C VAL A 122 18.67 22.06 2.99
N GLY A 123 18.44 23.28 3.46
CA GLY A 123 18.85 24.54 2.79
C GLY A 123 18.07 24.84 1.49
N ASP A 124 18.62 25.71 0.62
CA ASP A 124 18.14 26.01 -0.75
C ASP A 124 18.37 24.85 -1.74
N LEU A 125 18.31 23.60 -1.28
CA LEU A 125 18.63 22.45 -2.13
C LEU A 125 17.54 22.19 -3.18
N SER A 126 17.97 21.60 -4.28
CA SER A 126 17.15 21.24 -5.44
C SER A 126 15.85 20.55 -5.02
N PRO A 127 14.71 20.82 -5.69
CA PRO A 127 13.43 20.13 -5.48
C PRO A 127 13.53 18.60 -5.45
N ALA A 128 14.53 18.03 -6.14
CA ALA A 128 14.88 16.61 -6.09
C ALA A 128 15.26 16.10 -4.69
N VAL A 129 15.92 16.92 -3.87
CA VAL A 129 16.34 16.56 -2.51
C VAL A 129 15.14 16.53 -1.57
N ILE A 130 14.22 17.47 -1.70
CA ILE A 130 12.98 17.48 -0.91
C ILE A 130 12.16 16.22 -1.23
N LEU A 131 12.07 15.86 -2.51
CA LEU A 131 11.43 14.63 -2.96
C LEU A 131 12.11 13.37 -2.36
N ALA A 132 13.45 13.36 -2.32
CA ALA A 132 14.22 12.28 -1.70
C ALA A 132 14.00 12.18 -0.19
N VAL A 133 13.93 13.31 0.51
CA VAL A 133 13.64 13.34 1.95
C VAL A 133 12.24 12.80 2.23
N ILE A 134 11.23 13.20 1.45
CA ILE A 134 9.86 12.67 1.59
C ILE A 134 9.83 11.17 1.34
N LEU A 135 10.51 10.69 0.29
CA LEU A 135 10.63 9.26 0.00
C LEU A 135 11.24 8.51 1.20
N ILE A 136 12.40 8.94 1.68
CA ILE A 136 13.13 8.28 2.78
C ILE A 136 12.31 8.28 4.07
N ILE A 137 11.71 9.41 4.44
CA ILE A 137 10.85 9.50 5.64
C ILE A 137 9.68 8.51 5.49
N THR A 138 9.06 8.45 4.32
CA THR A 138 7.94 7.53 4.07
C THR A 138 8.38 6.07 4.22
N MET A 139 9.55 5.70 3.69
CA MET A 139 10.11 4.34 3.84
C MET A 139 10.32 3.99 5.31
N THR A 140 10.97 4.88 6.06
CA THR A 140 11.24 4.68 7.49
C THR A 140 9.95 4.58 8.32
N VAL A 141 8.94 5.40 8.01
CA VAL A 141 7.62 5.31 8.67
C VAL A 141 6.96 3.98 8.33
N SER A 142 7.08 3.53 7.08
CA SER A 142 6.55 2.24 6.61
C SER A 142 7.25 1.02 7.18
N ASP A 143 8.46 1.16 7.72
CA ASP A 143 9.11 0.08 8.46
C ASP A 143 8.51 -0.13 9.84
N VAL A 144 7.83 0.87 10.41
CA VAL A 144 7.21 0.81 11.73
C VAL A 144 5.71 0.55 11.64
N LEU A 145 5.07 1.19 10.66
CA LEU A 145 3.65 1.04 10.34
C LEU A 145 3.44 0.05 9.19
N ASN A 146 2.19 -0.23 8.83
CA ASN A 146 1.91 -0.96 7.58
C ASN A 146 1.87 0.00 6.38
N ASN A 147 2.03 -0.54 5.16
CA ASN A 147 2.07 0.24 3.92
C ASN A 147 0.83 1.14 3.71
N ALA A 148 -0.35 0.68 4.13
CA ALA A 148 -1.59 1.44 3.98
C ALA A 148 -1.61 2.66 4.92
N ALA A 149 -1.37 2.45 6.22
CA ALA A 149 -1.30 3.49 7.25
C ALA A 149 -0.18 4.51 6.96
N THR A 150 0.99 3.99 6.57
CA THR A 150 1.87 4.48 5.50
C THR A 150 1.44 5.68 4.68
N ALA A 151 0.92 5.33 3.51
CA ALA A 151 0.43 6.24 2.49
C ALA A 151 -0.65 7.19 3.02
N ILE A 152 -1.54 6.67 3.87
CA ILE A 152 -2.59 7.42 4.57
C ILE A 152 -2.00 8.63 5.31
N LEU A 153 -0.97 8.43 6.12
CA LEU A 153 -0.37 9.48 6.93
C LEU A 153 0.46 10.45 6.07
N MET A 154 1.24 9.93 5.12
CA MET A 154 2.24 10.71 4.39
C MET A 154 1.66 11.48 3.20
N ALA A 155 0.61 10.98 2.55
CA ALA A 155 -0.05 11.63 1.42
C ALA A 155 -0.46 13.09 1.70
N PRO A 156 -1.22 13.42 2.77
CA PRO A 156 -1.60 14.80 3.05
C PRO A 156 -0.39 15.71 3.33
N ILE A 157 0.61 15.21 4.03
CA ILE A 157 1.82 15.98 4.37
C ILE A 157 2.58 16.34 3.08
N SER A 158 2.82 15.33 2.25
CA SER A 158 3.53 15.49 0.97
C SER A 158 2.78 16.41 -0.01
N TYR A 159 1.45 16.29 -0.09
CA TYR A 159 0.59 17.13 -0.93
C TYR A 159 0.65 18.60 -0.53
N ASN A 160 0.58 18.89 0.77
CA ASN A 160 0.66 20.27 1.26
C ASN A 160 2.07 20.86 1.06
N ILE A 161 3.12 20.07 1.28
CA ILE A 161 4.51 20.50 1.01
C ILE A 161 4.69 20.83 -0.48
N ALA A 162 4.21 19.98 -1.38
CA ALA A 162 4.29 20.22 -2.83
C ALA A 162 3.60 21.55 -3.22
N ASN A 163 2.38 21.75 -2.74
CA ASN A 163 1.62 22.98 -3.01
C ASN A 163 2.29 24.24 -2.42
N SER A 164 2.81 24.15 -1.19
CA SER A 164 3.53 25.27 -0.56
C SER A 164 4.81 25.65 -1.32
N LEU A 165 5.47 24.68 -1.95
CA LEU A 165 6.66 24.91 -2.77
C LEU A 165 6.34 25.27 -4.23
N GLY A 166 5.05 25.23 -4.63
CA GLY A 166 4.63 25.45 -6.01
C GLY A 166 5.04 24.34 -6.98
N HIS A 167 5.30 23.13 -6.47
CA HIS A 167 5.69 21.96 -7.26
C HIS A 167 4.52 21.05 -7.56
N ASN A 168 4.66 20.22 -8.59
CA ASN A 168 3.67 19.21 -8.96
C ASN A 168 3.35 18.23 -7.80
N PRO A 169 2.12 18.24 -7.23
CA PRO A 169 1.75 17.35 -6.13
C PRO A 169 1.81 15.86 -6.49
N ASP A 170 1.62 15.51 -7.76
CA ASP A 170 1.65 14.12 -8.20
C ASP A 170 3.03 13.49 -8.00
N ALA A 171 4.12 14.25 -8.21
CA ALA A 171 5.48 13.76 -7.98
C ALA A 171 5.68 13.34 -6.51
N PHE A 172 5.17 14.16 -5.58
CA PHE A 172 5.25 13.93 -4.14
C PHE A 172 4.36 12.77 -3.69
N LEU A 173 3.13 12.70 -4.20
CA LEU A 173 2.22 11.58 -3.93
C LEU A 173 2.78 10.26 -4.45
N MET A 174 3.43 10.27 -5.61
CA MET A 174 4.11 9.10 -6.16
C MET A 174 5.35 8.72 -5.35
N ALA A 175 6.12 9.69 -4.84
CA ALA A 175 7.20 9.41 -3.89
C ALA A 175 6.68 8.73 -2.62
N VAL A 176 5.54 9.18 -2.09
CA VAL A 176 4.87 8.53 -0.96
C VAL A 176 4.39 7.12 -1.32
N ALA A 177 3.78 6.92 -2.48
CA ALA A 177 3.30 5.60 -2.91
C ALA A 177 4.45 4.59 -3.04
N VAL A 178 5.59 5.01 -3.60
CA VAL A 178 6.81 4.20 -3.68
C VAL A 178 7.36 3.94 -2.29
N GLY A 179 7.56 4.99 -1.48
CA GLY A 179 8.16 4.87 -0.15
C GLY A 179 7.34 3.99 0.80
N ALA A 180 6.02 4.15 0.81
CA ALA A 180 5.11 3.35 1.63
C ALA A 180 5.04 1.89 1.17
N SER A 181 5.53 1.56 -0.02
CA SER A 181 5.64 0.18 -0.50
C SER A 181 6.96 -0.50 -0.09
N CYS A 182 7.88 0.25 0.52
CA CYS A 182 9.26 -0.18 0.78
C CYS A 182 9.54 -0.41 2.28
N ALA A 183 8.74 -1.26 2.93
CA ALA A 183 8.96 -1.66 4.32
C ALA A 183 9.98 -2.81 4.41
N PHE A 184 11.27 -2.51 4.20
CA PHE A 184 12.32 -3.53 4.07
C PHE A 184 13.27 -3.63 5.26
N LEU A 185 13.37 -2.62 6.11
CA LEU A 185 14.29 -2.65 7.25
C LEU A 185 13.79 -3.51 8.40
N THR A 186 12.47 -3.69 8.50
CA THR A 186 11.88 -4.51 9.56
C THR A 186 10.88 -5.55 9.05
N PRO A 187 10.73 -6.64 9.79
CA PRO A 187 9.67 -7.62 9.55
C PRO A 187 8.29 -7.15 10.00
N ILE A 188 8.21 -6.06 10.78
CA ILE A 188 6.95 -5.55 11.36
C ILE A 188 6.17 -4.79 10.29
N GLY A 189 6.86 -4.07 9.42
CA GLY A 189 6.22 -3.16 8.45
C GLY A 189 5.28 -3.84 7.46
N HIS A 190 5.41 -5.16 7.22
CA HIS A 190 4.44 -5.89 6.40
C HIS A 190 4.19 -7.32 6.86
N GLN A 191 2.92 -7.75 6.85
CA GLN A 191 2.51 -9.10 7.30
C GLN A 191 3.25 -10.23 6.59
N ASN A 192 3.50 -10.08 5.28
CA ASN A 192 4.25 -11.06 4.49
C ASN A 192 5.70 -11.25 5.00
N ASN A 193 6.35 -10.18 5.47
CA ASN A 193 7.70 -10.24 6.01
C ASN A 193 7.70 -10.99 7.35
N ALA A 194 6.75 -10.69 8.24
CA ALA A 194 6.60 -11.44 9.49
C ALA A 194 6.30 -12.93 9.25
N LEU A 195 5.46 -13.23 8.25
CA LEU A 195 5.02 -14.59 7.93
C LEU A 195 6.14 -15.47 7.39
N ILE A 196 7.04 -14.94 6.55
CA ILE A 196 8.16 -15.69 5.99
C ILE A 196 9.30 -15.86 6.99
N MET A 197 9.40 -15.00 8.02
CA MET A 197 10.50 -15.04 8.97
C MET A 197 10.67 -16.41 9.64
N GLY A 198 9.56 -17.01 10.11
CA GLY A 198 9.57 -18.31 10.76
C GLY A 198 10.01 -19.45 9.82
N PRO A 199 9.24 -19.73 8.75
CA PRO A 199 9.57 -20.80 7.80
C PRO A 199 10.88 -20.60 7.03
N GLY A 200 11.27 -19.34 6.78
CA GLY A 200 12.50 -18.98 6.08
C GLY A 200 13.75 -18.96 6.98
N GLY A 201 13.59 -19.14 8.29
CA GLY A 201 14.71 -19.13 9.25
C GLY A 201 15.39 -17.76 9.39
N TYR A 202 14.72 -16.68 8.98
CA TYR A 202 15.26 -15.32 9.09
C TYR A 202 15.21 -14.82 10.54
N ARG A 203 16.18 -13.99 10.91
CA ARG A 203 16.19 -13.23 12.17
C ARG A 203 15.82 -11.79 11.91
N PHE A 204 15.32 -11.10 12.93
CA PHE A 204 15.00 -9.66 12.84
C PHE A 204 16.18 -8.84 12.30
N GLY A 205 17.41 -9.17 12.73
CA GLY A 205 18.63 -8.49 12.27
C GLY A 205 19.04 -8.75 10.82
N ASP A 206 18.43 -9.71 10.13
CA ASP A 206 18.71 -9.99 8.72
C ASP A 206 17.99 -9.01 7.79
N TYR A 207 16.85 -8.46 8.24
CA TYR A 207 16.03 -7.53 7.46
C TYR A 207 16.79 -6.23 7.17
N TRP A 208 17.25 -5.49 8.18
CA TRP A 208 17.95 -4.22 7.92
C TRP A 208 19.24 -4.39 7.11
N ARG A 209 19.94 -5.53 7.25
CA ARG A 209 21.17 -5.82 6.50
C ARG A 209 20.94 -5.94 4.99
N MET A 210 19.81 -6.51 4.60
CA MET A 210 19.43 -6.66 3.18
C MET A 210 18.53 -5.53 2.70
N GLY A 211 17.70 -4.99 3.58
CA GLY A 211 16.77 -3.90 3.32
C GLY A 211 17.49 -2.60 3.03
N LEU A 212 18.48 -2.20 3.84
CA LEU A 212 19.16 -0.92 3.66
C LEU A 212 19.84 -0.78 2.29
N PRO A 213 20.59 -1.78 1.77
CA PRO A 213 21.08 -1.74 0.38
C PRO A 213 19.95 -1.61 -0.66
N LEU A 214 18.84 -2.31 -0.46
CA LEU A 214 17.69 -2.27 -1.36
C LEU A 214 17.01 -0.89 -1.35
N GLU A 215 16.86 -0.29 -0.17
CA GLU A 215 16.32 1.06 -0.03
C GLU A 215 17.19 2.10 -0.73
N ILE A 216 18.52 2.00 -0.60
CA ILE A 216 19.46 2.88 -1.32
C ILE A 216 19.25 2.74 -2.82
N ILE A 217 19.15 1.51 -3.34
CA ILE A 217 18.87 1.28 -4.77
C ILE A 217 17.55 1.95 -5.17
N ILE A 218 16.50 1.77 -4.38
CA ILE A 218 15.19 2.37 -4.65
C ILE A 218 15.27 3.89 -4.67
N VAL A 219 15.90 4.53 -3.69
CA VAL A 219 16.06 5.98 -3.66
C VAL A 219 16.83 6.47 -4.88
N THR A 220 17.94 5.80 -5.25
CA THR A 220 18.75 6.19 -6.40
C THR A 220 18.04 6.02 -7.75
N VAL A 221 17.12 5.07 -7.88
CA VAL A 221 16.37 4.82 -9.12
C VAL A 221 15.06 5.61 -9.18
N ALA A 222 14.33 5.66 -8.07
CA ALA A 222 13.02 6.29 -7.99
C ALA A 222 13.11 7.79 -8.21
N ILE A 223 14.09 8.48 -7.61
CA ILE A 223 14.17 9.94 -7.70
C ILE A 223 14.36 10.42 -9.15
N PRO A 224 15.32 9.90 -9.95
CA PRO A 224 15.41 10.25 -11.37
C PRO A 224 14.14 9.94 -12.17
N LEU A 225 13.50 8.79 -11.92
CA LEU A 225 12.28 8.40 -12.64
C LEU A 225 11.10 9.29 -12.28
N LEU A 226 10.94 9.65 -11.00
CA LEU A 226 9.89 10.55 -10.55
C LEU A 226 10.06 11.93 -11.18
N LEU A 227 11.28 12.47 -11.23
CA LEU A 227 11.56 13.76 -11.89
C LEU A 227 11.31 13.72 -13.40
N LEU A 228 11.56 12.58 -14.04
CA LEU A 228 11.39 12.41 -15.49
C LEU A 228 9.92 12.22 -15.88
N LEU A 229 9.15 11.49 -15.08
CA LEU A 229 7.74 11.19 -15.34
C LEU A 229 6.79 12.27 -14.81
N TRP A 230 7.13 12.89 -13.67
CA TRP A 230 6.41 14.00 -13.05
C TRP A 230 7.38 15.16 -12.78
N PRO A 231 7.65 16.00 -13.79
CA PRO A 231 8.46 17.18 -13.61
C PRO A 231 7.86 18.09 -12.52
N LEU A 232 8.75 18.59 -11.66
CA LEU A 232 8.45 19.43 -10.48
C LEU A 232 8.12 20.87 -10.86
#